data_AF-A0A8J7XHF2-F1
#
_entry.id   AF-A0A8J7XHF2-F1
#
_cell.length_a   1.000
_cell.length_b   1.000
_cell.length_c   1.000
_cell.angle_alpha   90.00
_cell.angle_beta   90.00
_cell.angle_gamma   90.00
#
_symmetry.space_group_name_H-M   'P 1'
#
loop_
_entity.id
_entity.type
_entity.pdbx_description
1 polymer ?
#
loop_
_entity_poly.entity_id
_entity_poly.type
_entity_poly.pdbx_seq_one_letter_code
_entity_poly.pdbx_strand_id
1 'polypeptide(L)'
;MRTRPTILLIALSLAGLTLFAWQYGGSDASFSFAVVGDTQGSRLFMSIIEEVNEASPEFLLHLGDCVSISTEATIGRFSTELEELDVPFYITPGNHDIKGNSTLFYASFETGNYYFDHSGIRFISLDSSNQSLSEDQFSWLENALEISGRKVVFTHVPPYHPSNFEYHGFHDAGIAKRFGEMMVNHGVELVISGHIHTFNHTRMDSTDFVISGGGGGRLYAQPGQGGYQHFTIFHVDRESISYEVHRIEGDFDTVEELEISGRTGNVTLALEDILLMEPVAGSSSYQNSLGNWRGNGEYSGVKVSDLVDLVGGMNPGDSLVVESRDGYSQLFCHANVYPNATWREIQGYMVISYEFDGIRMPHWEEGFLVAFLPADGDYSNEDCLRSSCAGQGCTVYASAGARWVRDVARLRVLPG
;
A
#
# COMPACT_ATOMS: atom_id res chain seq x y z
N MET A 1 6.77 20.68 -59.43
CA MET A 1 6.87 19.50 -60.31
C MET A 1 6.37 18.29 -59.53
N ARG A 2 5.29 17.65 -59.95
CA ARG A 2 4.77 16.43 -59.31
C ARG A 2 5.62 15.24 -59.76
N THR A 3 6.45 14.70 -58.88
CA THR A 3 7.13 13.42 -59.09
C THR A 3 6.17 12.28 -58.80
N ARG A 4 6.04 11.35 -59.75
CA ARG A 4 5.23 10.12 -59.61
C ARG A 4 6.03 9.09 -58.80
N PRO A 5 5.39 8.30 -57.91
CA PRO A 5 6.08 7.20 -57.26
C PRO A 5 6.26 6.02 -58.22
N THR A 6 7.45 5.43 -58.20
CA THR A 6 7.80 4.21 -58.93
C THR A 6 7.41 3.01 -58.07
N ILE A 7 6.59 2.11 -58.60
CA ILE A 7 6.17 0.87 -57.94
C ILE A 7 7.29 -0.18 -58.14
N LEU A 8 7.87 -0.70 -57.07
CA LEU A 8 8.71 -1.89 -57.09
C LEU A 8 7.87 -3.08 -56.61
N LEU A 9 7.51 -3.97 -57.54
CA LEU A 9 6.85 -5.25 -57.24
C LEU A 9 7.92 -6.30 -56.91
N ILE A 10 7.91 -6.81 -55.69
CA ILE A 10 8.54 -8.09 -55.35
C ILE A 10 7.40 -9.06 -55.02
N ALA A 11 7.22 -10.07 -55.88
CA ALA A 11 6.24 -11.13 -55.67
C ALA A 11 6.91 -12.32 -54.96
N LEU A 12 6.44 -12.62 -53.74
CA LEU A 12 6.63 -13.92 -53.12
C LEU A 12 5.26 -14.36 -52.56
N SER A 13 4.71 -15.41 -53.17
CA SER A 13 3.42 -15.98 -52.81
C SER A 13 3.61 -17.14 -51.84
N LEU A 14 3.07 -17.00 -50.62
CA LEU A 14 2.39 -18.10 -49.91
C LEU A 14 1.62 -17.51 -48.71
N ALA A 15 0.30 -17.73 -48.71
CA ALA A 15 -0.68 -17.51 -47.63
C ALA A 15 -0.84 -16.08 -47.04
N GLY A 16 -1.66 -15.27 -47.73
CA GLY A 16 -2.73 -14.45 -47.13
C GLY A 16 -2.44 -13.53 -45.95
N LEU A 17 -1.83 -12.36 -46.21
CA LEU A 17 -2.15 -11.07 -45.56
C LEU A 17 -1.39 -9.97 -46.30
N THR A 18 -2.09 -9.12 -47.06
CA THR A 18 -1.51 -7.93 -47.69
C THR A 18 -1.76 -6.71 -46.80
N LEU A 19 -0.75 -6.29 -46.04
CA LEU A 19 -0.67 -4.97 -45.43
C LEU A 19 -0.07 -3.97 -46.44
N PHE A 20 -0.74 -2.85 -46.66
CA PHE A 20 -0.17 -1.69 -47.35
C PHE A 20 0.41 -0.75 -46.31
N ALA A 21 1.74 -0.71 -46.16
CA ALA A 21 2.42 0.32 -45.38
C ALA A 21 2.76 1.50 -46.30
N TRP A 22 2.21 2.67 -45.99
CA TRP A 22 2.67 3.94 -46.54
C TRP A 22 3.77 4.48 -45.62
N GLN A 23 5.01 4.52 -46.10
CA GLN A 23 6.10 5.16 -45.37
C GLN A 23 6.13 6.64 -45.75
N TYR A 24 5.51 7.49 -44.92
CA TYR A 24 5.73 8.93 -44.94
C TYR A 24 6.71 9.29 -43.82
N GLY A 25 7.92 9.68 -44.20
CA GLY A 25 8.96 10.11 -43.28
C GLY A 25 8.58 11.36 -42.48
N GLY A 26 8.49 11.18 -41.17
CA GLY A 26 8.50 12.17 -40.09
C GLY A 26 8.69 11.36 -38.80
N SER A 27 9.58 11.76 -37.90
CA SER A 27 10.06 10.93 -36.78
C SER A 27 8.94 10.26 -35.96
N ASP A 28 8.81 8.93 -36.12
CA ASP A 28 7.92 7.98 -35.45
C ASP A 28 8.51 7.54 -34.10
N ALA A 29 8.35 8.31 -33.02
CA ALA A 29 8.74 7.83 -31.69
C ALA A 29 7.57 7.08 -31.05
N SER A 30 7.54 5.75 -31.21
CA SER A 30 6.75 4.86 -30.35
C SER A 30 7.58 4.52 -29.12
N PHE A 31 6.99 4.58 -27.93
CA PHE A 31 7.67 4.24 -26.68
C PHE A 31 6.73 3.49 -25.73
N SER A 32 7.27 2.93 -24.66
CA SER A 32 6.50 2.36 -23.57
C SER A 32 6.91 2.94 -22.22
N PHE A 33 5.98 2.93 -21.28
CA PHE A 33 6.24 3.25 -19.88
C PHE A 33 5.54 2.25 -18.97
N ALA A 34 6.19 1.90 -17.86
CA ALA A 34 5.61 1.03 -16.84
C ALA A 34 4.82 1.86 -15.82
N VAL A 35 3.85 1.22 -15.19
CA VAL A 35 2.98 1.78 -14.16
C VAL A 35 2.79 0.76 -13.06
N VAL A 36 2.99 1.18 -11.82
CA VAL A 36 2.70 0.40 -10.61
C VAL A 36 2.15 1.34 -9.52
N GLY A 37 1.31 0.85 -8.63
CA GLY A 37 0.79 1.60 -7.49
C GLY A 37 0.59 0.70 -6.29
N ASP A 38 0.48 1.29 -5.10
CA ASP A 38 0.04 0.59 -3.90
C ASP A 38 0.98 -0.57 -3.49
N THR A 39 2.29 -0.38 -3.66
CA THR A 39 3.33 -1.35 -3.30
C THR A 39 3.45 -1.51 -1.79
N GLN A 40 3.24 -0.44 -1.01
CA GLN A 40 3.11 -0.44 0.46
C GLN A 40 4.22 -1.22 1.18
N GLY A 41 5.47 -1.12 0.70
CA GLY A 41 6.60 -1.86 1.29
C GLY A 41 6.60 -3.38 1.03
N SER A 42 5.69 -3.88 0.19
CA SER A 42 5.61 -5.30 -0.14
C SER A 42 6.87 -5.77 -0.87
N ARG A 43 7.37 -6.95 -0.49
CA ARG A 43 8.47 -7.65 -1.20
C ARG A 43 8.15 -7.92 -2.67
N LEU A 44 6.86 -7.92 -3.04
CA LEU A 44 6.40 -8.07 -4.41
C LEU A 44 6.97 -7.01 -5.35
N PHE A 45 7.26 -5.81 -4.83
CA PHE A 45 7.79 -4.74 -5.63
C PHE A 45 9.13 -5.08 -6.27
N MET A 46 10.00 -5.85 -5.59
CA MET A 46 11.26 -6.31 -6.19
C MET A 46 11.04 -7.25 -7.38
N SER A 47 10.05 -8.15 -7.31
CA SER A 47 9.70 -8.99 -8.47
C SER A 47 9.13 -8.16 -9.62
N ILE A 48 8.35 -7.11 -9.32
CA ILE A 48 7.88 -6.16 -10.33
C ILE A 48 9.06 -5.40 -10.97
N ILE A 49 10.05 -4.95 -10.18
CA ILE A 49 11.24 -4.28 -10.69
C ILE A 49 12.02 -5.19 -11.65
N GLU A 50 12.20 -6.46 -11.30
CA GLU A 50 12.87 -7.44 -12.17
C GLU A 50 12.16 -7.57 -13.54
N GLU A 51 10.83 -7.71 -13.54
CA GLU A 51 10.05 -7.81 -14.78
C GLU A 51 10.00 -6.49 -15.56
N VAL A 52 9.96 -5.34 -14.88
CA VAL A 52 10.03 -4.01 -15.51
C VAL A 52 11.38 -3.81 -16.18
N ASN A 53 12.49 -4.16 -15.53
CA ASN A 53 13.83 -4.07 -16.10
C ASN A 53 13.96 -4.97 -17.35
N GLU A 54 13.43 -6.20 -17.30
CA GLU A 54 13.40 -7.10 -18.46
C GLU A 54 12.58 -6.52 -19.62
N ALA A 55 11.43 -5.89 -19.34
CA ALA A 55 10.60 -5.26 -20.34
C ALA A 55 11.20 -3.96 -20.93
N SER A 56 12.17 -3.35 -20.23
CA SER A 56 12.91 -2.16 -20.66
C SER A 56 12.04 -1.00 -21.18
N PRO A 57 11.02 -0.52 -20.41
CA PRO A 57 10.29 0.69 -20.77
C PRO A 57 11.19 1.94 -20.68
N GLU A 58 10.73 3.09 -21.17
CA GLU A 58 11.52 4.33 -21.08
C GLU A 58 11.53 4.94 -19.67
N PHE A 59 10.49 4.67 -18.87
CA PHE A 59 10.38 5.09 -17.47
C PHE A 59 9.26 4.32 -16.75
N LEU A 60 9.20 4.45 -15.43
CA LEU A 60 8.14 3.94 -14.56
C LEU A 60 7.37 5.08 -13.87
N LEU A 61 6.04 4.97 -13.82
CA LEU A 61 5.20 5.81 -12.96
C LEU A 61 4.79 5.01 -11.72
N HIS A 62 5.08 5.53 -10.52
CA HIS A 62 4.57 4.99 -9.27
C HIS A 62 3.37 5.82 -8.79
N LEU A 63 2.20 5.18 -8.66
CA LEU A 63 0.91 5.83 -8.41
C LEU A 63 0.62 6.08 -6.92
N GLY A 64 1.65 6.27 -6.09
CA GLY A 64 1.51 6.47 -4.64
C GLY A 64 1.25 5.20 -3.84
N ASP A 65 1.14 5.37 -2.52
CA ASP A 65 1.17 4.31 -1.51
C ASP A 65 2.41 3.43 -1.70
N CYS A 66 3.56 4.11 -1.75
CA CYS A 66 4.88 3.51 -1.91
C CYS A 66 5.31 2.77 -0.64
N VAL A 67 5.08 3.42 0.50
CA VAL A 67 5.31 2.85 1.84
C VAL A 67 3.99 2.81 2.59
N SER A 68 3.84 1.83 3.50
CA SER A 68 2.63 1.73 4.33
C SER A 68 2.52 2.86 5.38
N ILE A 69 3.66 3.40 5.78
CA ILE A 69 3.81 4.58 6.65
C ILE A 69 5.17 5.21 6.44
N SER A 70 5.26 6.54 6.54
CA SER A 70 6.52 7.24 6.35
C SER A 70 7.34 7.33 7.64
N THR A 71 8.42 6.54 7.68
CA THR A 71 9.47 6.51 8.70
C THR A 71 10.83 6.50 8.00
N GLU A 72 11.92 6.78 8.72
CA GLU A 72 13.28 6.69 8.13
C GLU A 72 13.59 5.29 7.58
N ALA A 73 13.12 4.24 8.26
CA ALA A 73 13.38 2.86 7.85
C ALA A 73 12.59 2.46 6.59
N THR A 74 11.29 2.75 6.55
CA THR A 74 10.44 2.40 5.40
C THR A 74 10.82 3.21 4.16
N ILE A 75 11.11 4.50 4.32
CA ILE A 75 11.58 5.35 3.22
C ILE A 75 12.96 4.90 2.75
N GLY A 76 13.89 4.61 3.66
CA GLY A 76 15.22 4.11 3.30
C GLY A 76 15.17 2.80 2.53
N ARG A 77 14.33 1.85 2.95
CA ARG A 77 14.09 0.60 2.24
C ARG A 77 13.55 0.85 0.83
N PHE A 78 12.49 1.64 0.70
CA PHE A 78 11.89 1.95 -0.61
C PHE A 78 12.88 2.67 -1.54
N SER A 79 13.71 3.58 -1.01
CA SER A 79 14.80 4.20 -1.79
C SER A 79 15.81 3.17 -2.30
N THR A 80 16.20 2.19 -1.48
CA THR A 80 17.08 1.09 -1.93
C THR A 80 16.42 0.20 -2.98
N GLU A 81 15.12 -0.09 -2.87
CA GLU A 81 14.41 -0.85 -3.91
C GLU A 81 14.41 -0.07 -5.24
N LEU A 82 14.15 1.24 -5.21
CA LEU A 82 14.18 2.09 -6.41
C LEU A 82 15.57 2.18 -7.06
N GLU A 83 16.67 1.99 -6.33
CA GLU A 83 18.03 1.95 -6.90
C GLU A 83 18.26 0.73 -7.81
N GLU A 84 17.43 -0.31 -7.70
CA GLU A 84 17.49 -1.52 -8.54
C GLU A 84 16.72 -1.36 -9.87
N LEU A 85 16.01 -0.25 -10.10
CA LEU A 85 15.38 0.05 -11.40
C LEU A 85 16.43 0.53 -12.42
N ASP A 86 16.42 -0.08 -13.60
CA ASP A 86 17.29 0.30 -14.73
C ASP A 86 16.79 1.55 -15.48
N VAL A 87 15.59 2.03 -15.13
CA VAL A 87 14.87 3.11 -15.82
C VAL A 87 14.53 4.24 -14.84
N PRO A 88 14.42 5.50 -15.31
CA PRO A 88 13.96 6.58 -14.44
C PRO A 88 12.52 6.35 -13.95
N PHE A 89 12.20 6.88 -12.78
CA PHE A 89 10.88 6.77 -12.17
C PHE A 89 10.28 8.14 -11.83
N TYR A 90 8.95 8.20 -11.79
CA TYR A 90 8.17 9.37 -11.40
C TYR A 90 7.09 8.96 -10.41
N ILE A 91 7.05 9.60 -9.24
CA ILE A 91 6.18 9.21 -8.13
C ILE A 91 5.13 10.29 -7.90
N THR A 92 3.87 9.88 -7.70
CA THR A 92 2.84 10.71 -7.06
C THR A 92 2.62 10.19 -5.63
N PRO A 93 2.29 11.03 -4.63
CA PRO A 93 2.11 10.55 -3.26
C PRO A 93 0.71 9.99 -3.03
N GLY A 94 0.62 8.93 -2.24
CA GLY A 94 -0.63 8.34 -1.79
C GLY A 94 -0.98 8.64 -0.33
N ASN A 95 -2.11 8.15 0.14
CA ASN A 95 -2.58 8.43 1.50
C ASN A 95 -1.76 7.73 2.60
N HIS A 96 -1.12 6.59 2.30
CA HIS A 96 -0.19 5.94 3.22
C HIS A 96 1.15 6.68 3.32
N ASP A 97 1.61 7.26 2.21
CA ASP A 97 2.88 8.01 2.17
C ASP A 97 2.84 9.24 3.10
N ILE A 98 1.67 9.84 3.32
CA ILE A 98 1.49 10.99 4.23
C ILE A 98 1.18 10.62 5.68
N LYS A 99 1.08 9.32 6.02
CA LYS A 99 0.98 8.86 7.41
C LYS A 99 2.36 8.86 8.07
N GLY A 100 2.43 9.03 9.39
CA GLY A 100 3.70 9.15 10.10
C GLY A 100 4.36 10.51 9.80
N ASN A 101 5.59 10.50 9.28
CA ASN A 101 6.35 11.71 8.95
C ASN A 101 6.24 12.06 7.46
N SER A 102 5.13 12.70 7.06
CA SER A 102 4.93 13.13 5.66
C SER A 102 6.01 14.08 5.15
N THR A 103 6.58 14.94 6.02
CA THR A 103 7.66 15.86 5.63
C THR A 103 8.89 15.11 5.16
N LEU A 104 9.17 13.94 5.74
CA LEU A 104 10.26 13.07 5.30
C LEU A 104 10.01 12.52 3.90
N PHE A 105 8.79 12.07 3.61
CA PHE A 105 8.44 11.55 2.27
C PHE A 105 8.63 12.60 1.17
N TYR A 106 8.05 13.80 1.36
CA TYR A 106 8.19 14.91 0.39
C TYR A 106 9.62 15.45 0.29
N ALA A 107 10.46 15.25 1.30
CA ALA A 107 11.87 15.63 1.25
C ALA A 107 12.74 14.58 0.52
N SER A 108 12.31 13.32 0.51
CA SER A 108 13.06 12.21 -0.09
C SER A 108 12.79 12.03 -1.59
N PHE A 109 11.64 12.46 -2.10
CA PHE A 109 11.24 12.23 -3.49
C PHE A 109 10.76 13.51 -4.18
N GLU A 110 11.10 13.67 -5.47
CA GLU A 110 10.48 14.66 -6.33
C GLU A 110 9.03 14.24 -6.63
N THR A 111 8.11 14.72 -5.81
CA THR A 111 6.71 14.28 -5.83
C THR A 111 5.72 15.42 -5.58
N GLY A 112 4.43 15.11 -5.58
CA GLY A 112 3.34 16.07 -5.44
C GLY A 112 2.81 16.56 -6.78
N ASN A 113 2.56 17.87 -6.90
CA ASN A 113 2.08 18.49 -8.13
C ASN A 113 3.25 18.91 -9.03
N TYR A 114 3.50 18.17 -10.11
CA TYR A 114 4.52 18.49 -11.10
C TYR A 114 4.14 17.92 -12.47
N TYR A 115 4.86 18.32 -13.51
CA TYR A 115 4.73 17.71 -14.82
C TYR A 115 6.07 17.62 -15.53
N PHE A 116 6.16 16.69 -16.47
CA PHE A 116 7.27 16.59 -17.40
C PHE A 116 6.75 16.31 -18.81
N ASP A 117 7.54 16.68 -19.81
CA ASP A 117 7.21 16.46 -21.21
C ASP A 117 8.11 15.35 -21.76
N HIS A 118 7.50 14.31 -22.35
CA HIS A 118 8.21 13.18 -22.94
C HIS A 118 7.58 12.84 -24.29
N SER A 119 8.39 12.82 -25.36
CA SER A 119 7.95 12.47 -26.73
C SER A 119 6.69 13.23 -27.20
N GLY A 120 6.56 14.51 -26.82
CA GLY A 120 5.43 15.37 -27.21
C GLY A 120 4.15 15.17 -26.40
N ILE A 121 4.21 14.40 -25.33
CA ILE A 121 3.14 14.18 -24.37
C ILE A 121 3.53 14.81 -23.03
N ARG A 122 2.60 15.50 -22.39
CA ARG A 122 2.78 15.97 -21.01
C ARG A 122 2.23 14.95 -20.04
N PHE A 123 3.07 14.51 -19.12
CA PHE A 123 2.72 13.69 -17.98
C PHE A 123 2.59 14.58 -16.75
N ILE A 124 1.45 14.53 -16.07
CA ILE A 124 1.12 15.41 -14.95
C ILE A 124 0.87 14.55 -13.72
N SER A 125 1.73 14.69 -12.71
CA SER A 125 1.45 14.19 -11.37
C SER A 125 0.54 15.18 -10.65
N LEU A 126 -0.55 14.68 -10.08
CA LEU A 126 -1.43 15.44 -9.20
C LEU A 126 -1.50 14.78 -7.83
N ASP A 127 -1.14 15.55 -6.79
CA ASP A 127 -1.18 15.10 -5.40
C ASP A 127 -2.63 14.96 -4.92
N SER A 128 -3.09 13.73 -4.75
CA SER A 128 -4.39 13.41 -4.16
C SER A 128 -4.24 12.66 -2.84
N SER A 129 -3.08 12.72 -2.19
CA SER A 129 -2.75 11.92 -0.99
C SER A 129 -3.71 12.14 0.17
N ASN A 130 -4.35 13.30 0.26
CA ASN A 130 -5.38 13.60 1.25
C ASN A 130 -6.80 13.16 0.84
N GLN A 131 -6.92 12.36 -0.25
CA GLN A 131 -8.18 11.89 -0.83
C GLN A 131 -9.15 13.01 -1.24
N SER A 132 -8.61 14.17 -1.59
CA SER A 132 -9.33 15.36 -2.02
C SER A 132 -8.45 16.23 -2.94
N LEU A 133 -8.99 17.36 -3.41
CA LEU A 133 -8.26 18.38 -4.15
C LEU A 133 -8.70 19.77 -3.68
N SER A 134 -7.74 20.64 -3.42
CA SER A 134 -7.98 22.05 -3.07
C SER A 134 -8.21 22.92 -4.31
N GLU A 135 -8.74 24.13 -4.13
CA GLU A 135 -8.89 25.10 -5.22
C GLU A 135 -7.56 25.52 -5.84
N ASP A 136 -6.50 25.61 -5.03
CA ASP A 136 -5.16 25.92 -5.52
C ASP A 136 -4.62 24.79 -6.41
N GLN A 137 -4.90 23.53 -6.06
CA GLN A 137 -4.57 22.37 -6.89
C GLN A 137 -5.36 22.34 -8.20
N PHE A 138 -6.66 22.65 -8.16
CA PHE A 138 -7.45 22.78 -9.40
C PHE A 138 -6.92 23.89 -10.30
N SER A 139 -6.58 25.05 -9.72
CA SER A 139 -6.03 26.18 -10.47
C SER A 139 -4.67 25.84 -11.07
N TRP A 140 -3.81 25.15 -10.32
CA TRP A 140 -2.52 24.67 -10.82
C TRP A 140 -2.69 23.65 -11.96
N LEU A 141 -3.60 22.70 -11.79
CA LEU A 141 -3.89 21.66 -12.78
C LEU A 141 -4.43 22.24 -14.08
N GLU A 142 -5.36 23.20 -14.00
CA GLU A 142 -5.88 23.92 -15.17
C GLU A 142 -4.74 24.53 -15.99
N ASN A 143 -3.81 25.25 -15.34
CA ASN A 143 -2.63 25.81 -16.00
C ASN A 143 -1.71 24.73 -16.59
N ALA A 144 -1.49 23.62 -15.89
CA ALA A 144 -0.65 22.53 -16.38
C ALA A 144 -1.22 21.87 -17.66
N LEU A 145 -2.56 21.86 -17.79
CA LEU A 145 -3.32 21.32 -18.91
C LEU A 145 -3.40 22.28 -20.12
N GLU A 146 -3.01 23.55 -19.98
CA GLU A 146 -3.03 24.55 -21.07
C GLU A 146 -1.91 24.33 -22.11
N ILE A 147 -1.91 23.16 -22.73
CA ILE A 147 -1.05 22.83 -23.88
C ILE A 147 -1.86 22.27 -25.04
N SER A 148 -1.31 22.37 -26.24
CA SER A 148 -1.90 21.81 -27.46
C SER A 148 -1.57 20.32 -27.70
N GLY A 149 -0.60 19.77 -26.95
CA GLY A 149 -0.17 18.38 -27.06
C GLY A 149 -1.09 17.39 -26.35
N ARG A 150 -0.75 16.11 -26.48
CA ARG A 150 -1.41 15.01 -25.74
C ARG A 150 -1.06 15.13 -24.26
N LYS A 151 -1.99 14.74 -23.39
CA LYS A 151 -1.81 14.81 -21.93
C LYS A 151 -2.15 13.47 -21.29
N VAL A 152 -1.33 13.08 -20.34
CA VAL A 152 -1.56 11.98 -19.41
C VAL A 152 -1.52 12.56 -18.00
N VAL A 153 -2.53 12.26 -17.19
CA VAL A 153 -2.55 12.62 -15.77
C VAL A 153 -2.39 11.35 -14.96
N PHE A 154 -1.51 11.37 -13.97
CA PHE A 154 -1.40 10.30 -12.99
C PHE A 154 -1.54 10.89 -11.58
N THR A 155 -2.29 10.18 -10.75
CA THR A 155 -2.64 10.60 -9.40
C THR A 155 -2.86 9.35 -8.55
N HIS A 156 -2.91 9.46 -7.23
CA HIS A 156 -3.13 8.27 -6.41
C HIS A 156 -4.60 7.86 -6.38
N VAL A 157 -5.51 8.80 -6.12
CA VAL A 157 -6.91 8.53 -5.80
C VAL A 157 -7.79 8.70 -7.05
N PRO A 158 -8.51 7.66 -7.48
CA PRO A 158 -9.40 7.75 -8.63
C PRO A 158 -10.61 8.64 -8.33
N PRO A 159 -11.18 9.33 -9.34
CA PRO A 159 -12.40 10.10 -9.14
C PRO A 159 -13.63 9.23 -8.90
N TYR A 160 -13.64 8.01 -9.43
CA TYR A 160 -14.78 7.12 -9.35
C TYR A 160 -14.35 5.71 -8.95
N HIS A 161 -15.16 5.07 -8.12
CA HIS A 161 -14.98 3.66 -7.80
C HIS A 161 -15.53 2.78 -8.94
N PRO A 162 -14.84 1.70 -9.34
CA PRO A 162 -15.30 0.80 -10.40
C PRO A 162 -16.64 0.11 -10.13
N SER A 163 -16.97 -0.13 -8.86
CA SER A 163 -18.24 -0.73 -8.45
C SER A 163 -19.14 0.28 -7.75
N ASN A 164 -20.41 0.33 -8.16
CA ASN A 164 -21.46 1.23 -7.63
C ASN A 164 -21.85 1.01 -6.15
N PHE A 165 -21.18 0.09 -5.44
CA PHE A 165 -21.58 -0.36 -4.10
C PHE A 165 -20.76 0.25 -2.96
N GLU A 166 -19.59 0.84 -3.24
CA GLU A 166 -18.74 1.48 -2.24
C GLU A 166 -18.07 2.75 -2.82
N TYR A 167 -18.04 3.83 -2.05
CA TYR A 167 -17.33 5.06 -2.39
C TYR A 167 -15.89 4.97 -1.85
N HIS A 168 -14.96 4.43 -2.64
CA HIS A 168 -13.51 4.42 -2.32
C HIS A 168 -12.68 5.20 -3.35
N GLY A 169 -13.17 6.35 -3.79
CA GLY A 169 -12.43 7.35 -4.58
C GLY A 169 -12.28 8.65 -3.78
N PHE A 170 -12.24 9.81 -4.45
CA PHE A 170 -12.29 11.10 -3.75
C PHE A 170 -13.44 11.16 -2.73
N HIS A 171 -13.17 11.72 -1.56
CA HIS A 171 -14.15 11.83 -0.47
C HIS A 171 -15.38 12.69 -0.81
N ASP A 172 -15.25 13.62 -1.76
CA ASP A 172 -16.31 14.53 -2.18
C ASP A 172 -16.71 14.28 -3.64
N ALA A 173 -17.99 13.96 -3.85
CA ALA A 173 -18.53 13.66 -5.18
C ALA A 173 -18.51 14.87 -6.13
N GLY A 174 -18.56 16.10 -5.60
CA GLY A 174 -18.43 17.33 -6.39
C GLY A 174 -16.99 17.54 -6.88
N ILE A 175 -16.00 17.27 -6.03
CA ILE A 175 -14.57 17.26 -6.41
C ILE A 175 -14.31 16.19 -7.48
N ALA A 176 -14.80 14.95 -7.26
CA ALA A 176 -14.69 13.86 -8.23
C ALA A 176 -15.27 14.24 -9.60
N LYS A 177 -16.49 14.78 -9.60
CA LYS A 177 -17.17 15.23 -10.82
C LYS A 177 -16.39 16.34 -11.52
N ARG A 178 -15.98 17.38 -10.78
CA ARG A 178 -15.21 18.51 -11.34
C ARG A 178 -13.89 18.05 -11.94
N PHE A 179 -13.18 17.14 -11.26
CA PHE A 179 -11.95 16.56 -11.78
C PHE A 179 -12.20 15.81 -13.09
N GLY A 180 -13.17 14.88 -13.11
CA GLY A 180 -13.50 14.12 -14.32
C GLY A 180 -13.91 15.01 -15.50
N GLU A 181 -14.77 16.01 -15.27
CA GLU A 181 -15.17 16.98 -16.30
C GLU A 181 -13.98 17.83 -16.79
N MET A 182 -13.07 18.24 -15.91
CA MET A 182 -11.86 18.98 -16.30
C MET A 182 -10.95 18.15 -17.22
N MET A 183 -10.76 16.85 -16.92
CA MET A 183 -9.95 15.96 -17.77
C MET A 183 -10.52 15.86 -19.19
N VAL A 184 -11.84 15.66 -19.30
CA VAL A 184 -12.54 15.61 -20.59
C VAL A 184 -12.45 16.95 -21.33
N ASN A 185 -12.75 18.06 -20.65
CA ASN A 185 -12.80 19.39 -21.28
C ASN A 185 -11.43 19.88 -21.79
N HIS A 186 -10.34 19.48 -21.12
CA HIS A 186 -8.98 19.82 -21.55
C HIS A 186 -8.37 18.80 -22.52
N GLY A 187 -9.12 17.78 -22.93
CA GLY A 187 -8.67 16.75 -23.86
C GLY A 187 -7.52 15.91 -23.31
N VAL A 188 -7.60 15.56 -22.02
CA VAL A 188 -6.71 14.55 -21.43
C VAL A 188 -7.04 13.20 -22.06
N GLU A 189 -6.04 12.50 -22.54
CA GLU A 189 -6.23 11.22 -23.22
C GLU A 189 -6.38 10.08 -22.21
N LEU A 190 -5.54 10.10 -21.17
CA LEU A 190 -5.46 9.04 -20.18
C LEU A 190 -5.27 9.61 -18.77
N VAL A 191 -6.06 9.11 -17.83
CA VAL A 191 -5.90 9.30 -16.39
C VAL A 191 -5.56 7.96 -15.76
N ILE A 192 -4.48 7.88 -14.99
CA ILE A 192 -4.02 6.65 -14.33
C ILE A 192 -4.01 6.85 -12.82
N SER A 193 -4.53 5.88 -12.08
CA SER A 193 -4.66 5.95 -10.61
C SER A 193 -4.42 4.63 -9.90
N GLY A 194 -4.07 4.71 -8.62
CA GLY A 194 -3.90 3.57 -7.70
C GLY A 194 -5.07 3.48 -6.73
N HIS A 195 -4.76 3.35 -5.43
CA HIS A 195 -5.63 3.44 -4.24
C HIS A 195 -6.65 2.30 -4.10
N ILE A 196 -7.37 1.99 -5.17
CA ILE A 196 -8.27 0.84 -5.22
C ILE A 196 -7.43 -0.34 -5.70
N HIS A 197 -7.15 -1.29 -4.80
CA HIS A 197 -6.26 -2.43 -5.06
C HIS A 197 -6.85 -3.46 -6.06
N THR A 198 -6.96 -3.04 -7.31
CA THR A 198 -7.49 -3.77 -8.47
C THR A 198 -6.95 -3.16 -9.75
N PHE A 199 -7.01 -3.92 -10.84
CA PHE A 199 -6.99 -3.36 -12.18
C PHE A 199 -8.41 -2.96 -12.62
N ASN A 200 -8.58 -1.78 -13.23
CA ASN A 200 -9.84 -1.42 -13.88
C ASN A 200 -9.64 -0.42 -15.02
N HIS A 201 -10.51 -0.47 -16.03
CA HIS A 201 -10.52 0.51 -17.12
C HIS A 201 -11.96 0.96 -17.40
N THR A 202 -12.19 2.27 -17.32
CA THR A 202 -13.43 2.93 -17.73
C THR A 202 -13.13 4.07 -18.69
N ARG A 203 -14.15 4.55 -19.39
CA ARG A 203 -14.02 5.67 -20.32
C ARG A 203 -15.13 6.68 -20.10
N MET A 204 -14.77 7.95 -20.03
CA MET A 204 -15.70 9.09 -19.99
C MET A 204 -15.43 9.97 -21.22
N ASP A 205 -16.38 9.98 -22.15
CA ASP A 205 -16.25 10.62 -23.46
C ASP A 205 -14.95 10.22 -24.20
N SER A 206 -14.00 11.14 -24.33
CA SER A 206 -12.72 10.94 -25.01
C SER A 206 -11.57 10.53 -24.08
N THR A 207 -11.79 10.49 -22.77
CA THR A 207 -10.74 10.24 -21.77
C THR A 207 -10.89 8.84 -21.18
N ASP A 208 -9.81 8.08 -21.24
CA ASP A 208 -9.70 6.77 -20.61
C ASP A 208 -9.23 6.94 -19.14
N PHE A 209 -9.86 6.23 -18.21
CA PHE A 209 -9.54 6.21 -16.78
C PHE A 209 -9.13 4.79 -16.39
N VAL A 210 -7.85 4.62 -16.04
CA VAL A 210 -7.28 3.34 -15.65
C VAL A 210 -6.91 3.36 -14.18
N ILE A 211 -7.28 2.30 -13.48
CA ILE A 211 -6.84 2.00 -12.12
C ILE A 211 -5.87 0.82 -12.20
N SER A 212 -4.70 0.97 -11.59
CA SER A 212 -3.61 -0.02 -11.58
C SER A 212 -2.97 -0.11 -10.19
N GLY A 213 -3.79 -0.42 -9.17
CA GLY A 213 -3.38 -0.42 -7.76
C GLY A 213 -2.99 -1.79 -7.19
N GLY A 214 -2.54 -2.73 -8.03
CA GLY A 214 -2.19 -4.09 -7.60
C GLY A 214 -0.70 -4.34 -7.38
N GLY A 215 0.07 -3.34 -6.95
CA GLY A 215 1.52 -3.47 -6.83
C GLY A 215 2.02 -4.20 -5.57
N GLY A 216 1.16 -4.45 -4.59
CA GLY A 216 1.58 -5.08 -3.34
C GLY A 216 0.51 -5.23 -2.27
N GLY A 217 -0.33 -4.21 -2.08
CA GLY A 217 -1.35 -4.20 -1.03
C GLY A 217 -2.42 -5.28 -1.18
N ARG A 218 -3.14 -5.57 -0.10
CA ARG A 218 -4.26 -6.52 -0.09
C ARG A 218 -5.33 -6.18 -1.13
N LEU A 219 -5.63 -7.11 -2.03
CA LEU A 219 -6.60 -6.92 -3.10
C LEU A 219 -8.04 -6.77 -2.59
N TYR A 220 -8.80 -5.85 -3.19
CA TYR A 220 -10.20 -5.57 -2.83
C TYR A 220 -11.23 -6.24 -3.76
N ALA A 221 -10.78 -6.85 -4.84
CA ALA A 221 -11.63 -7.47 -5.85
C ALA A 221 -11.30 -8.97 -6.00
N GLN A 222 -12.24 -9.72 -6.57
CA GLN A 222 -11.95 -11.09 -7.01
C GLN A 222 -11.14 -11.05 -8.32
N PRO A 223 -10.39 -12.12 -8.68
CA PRO A 223 -9.60 -12.15 -9.91
C PRO A 223 -10.38 -11.81 -11.19
N GLY A 224 -11.64 -12.23 -11.29
CA GLY A 224 -12.52 -11.92 -12.42
C GLY A 224 -12.97 -10.45 -12.51
N GLN A 225 -12.67 -9.64 -11.50
CA GLN A 225 -13.00 -8.21 -11.41
C GLN A 225 -11.74 -7.32 -11.43
N GLY A 226 -10.56 -7.89 -11.70
CA GLY A 226 -9.29 -7.16 -11.69
C GLY A 226 -8.47 -7.33 -10.40
N GLY A 227 -8.94 -8.15 -9.46
CA GLY A 227 -8.26 -8.41 -8.19
C GLY A 227 -7.14 -9.43 -8.36
N TYR A 228 -5.99 -8.97 -8.80
CA TYR A 228 -4.75 -9.73 -8.89
C TYR A 228 -3.57 -8.76 -8.75
N GLN A 229 -2.44 -9.25 -8.25
CA GLN A 229 -1.23 -8.47 -8.19
C GLN A 229 -0.65 -8.27 -9.60
N HIS A 230 -0.24 -7.05 -9.95
CA HIS A 230 0.20 -6.69 -11.28
C HIS A 230 1.00 -5.37 -11.33
N PHE A 231 1.69 -5.19 -12.45
CA PHE A 231 2.02 -3.88 -12.99
C PHE A 231 1.47 -3.77 -14.42
N THR A 232 1.48 -2.57 -14.99
CA THR A 232 0.93 -2.31 -16.32
C THR A 232 2.00 -1.66 -17.20
N ILE A 233 2.18 -2.17 -18.43
CA ILE A 233 2.99 -1.51 -19.46
C ILE A 233 2.06 -0.79 -20.41
N PHE A 234 2.26 0.51 -20.57
CA PHE A 234 1.56 1.31 -21.57
C PHE A 234 2.43 1.48 -22.81
N HIS A 235 1.83 1.27 -23.98
CA HIS A 235 2.46 1.46 -25.27
C HIS A 235 1.86 2.69 -25.95
N VAL A 236 2.74 3.62 -26.32
CA VAL A 236 2.37 4.89 -26.94
C VAL A 236 2.81 4.86 -28.40
N ASP A 237 1.85 5.10 -29.29
CA ASP A 237 2.13 5.41 -30.68
C ASP A 237 1.58 6.80 -31.03
N ARG A 238 1.57 7.17 -32.30
CA ARG A 238 1.13 8.51 -32.75
C ARG A 238 -0.37 8.76 -32.55
N GLU A 239 -1.18 7.71 -32.56
CA GLU A 239 -2.64 7.78 -32.63
C GLU A 239 -3.31 7.44 -31.31
N SER A 240 -2.66 6.62 -30.46
CA SER A 240 -3.28 6.06 -29.27
C SER A 240 -2.27 5.73 -28.16
N ILE A 241 -2.83 5.47 -26.98
CA ILE A 241 -2.17 4.80 -25.88
C ILE A 241 -2.92 3.48 -25.65
N SER A 242 -2.19 2.37 -25.65
CA SER A 242 -2.71 1.04 -25.29
C SER A 242 -1.93 0.48 -24.09
N TYR A 243 -2.38 -0.64 -23.52
CA TYR A 243 -1.69 -1.23 -22.37
C TYR A 243 -1.73 -2.76 -22.38
N GLU A 244 -0.77 -3.35 -21.68
CA GLU A 244 -0.70 -4.74 -21.27
C GLU A 244 -0.62 -4.82 -19.74
N VAL A 245 -1.41 -5.71 -19.13
CA VAL A 245 -1.41 -5.94 -17.69
C VAL A 245 -0.60 -7.18 -17.39
N HIS A 246 0.54 -7.00 -16.72
CA HIS A 246 1.46 -8.05 -16.34
C HIS A 246 1.14 -8.53 -14.93
N ARG A 247 0.53 -9.71 -14.84
CA ARG A 247 0.18 -10.31 -13.55
C ARG A 247 1.41 -10.95 -12.94
N ILE A 248 1.65 -10.66 -11.67
CA ILE A 248 2.71 -11.31 -10.91
C ILE A 248 2.10 -12.49 -10.16
N GLU A 249 2.51 -13.69 -10.56
CA GLU A 249 2.07 -14.93 -9.93
C GLU A 249 3.01 -15.29 -8.77
N GLY A 250 2.45 -15.64 -7.62
CA GLY A 250 3.20 -16.13 -6.48
C GLY A 250 2.35 -16.19 -5.22
N ASP A 251 2.90 -16.74 -4.14
CA ASP A 251 2.24 -16.82 -2.83
C ASP A 251 2.32 -15.45 -2.13
N PHE A 252 1.64 -14.47 -2.72
CA PHE A 252 1.50 -13.10 -2.25
C PHE A 252 0.07 -12.82 -1.73
N ASP A 253 -0.82 -13.82 -1.83
CA ASP A 253 -2.21 -13.74 -1.33
C ASP A 253 -2.30 -13.70 0.21
N THR A 254 -1.20 -14.00 0.91
CA THR A 254 -1.06 -13.81 2.36
C THR A 254 -0.11 -12.65 2.66
N VAL A 255 -0.48 -11.42 2.27
CA VAL A 255 0.16 -10.25 2.90
C VAL A 255 -0.30 -10.26 4.36
N GLU A 256 0.61 -10.65 5.25
CA GLU A 256 0.39 -10.64 6.68
C GLU A 256 0.40 -9.20 7.15
N GLU A 257 -0.78 -8.60 7.16
CA GLU A 257 -1.01 -7.21 7.54
C GLU A 257 -1.59 -7.10 8.94
N LEU A 258 -1.16 -6.06 9.66
CA LEU A 258 -1.72 -5.65 10.94
C LEU A 258 -2.39 -4.28 10.80
N GLU A 259 -3.71 -4.22 11.01
CA GLU A 259 -4.47 -2.97 11.01
C GLU A 259 -4.40 -2.33 12.40
N ILE A 260 -3.99 -1.06 12.46
CA ILE A 260 -3.87 -0.30 13.71
C ILE A 260 -4.68 0.98 13.55
N SER A 261 -5.64 1.20 14.45
CA SER A 261 -6.55 2.34 14.41
C SER A 261 -6.55 3.08 15.75
N GLY A 262 -6.52 4.40 15.71
CA GLY A 262 -6.41 5.21 16.91
C GLY A 262 -6.80 6.68 16.74
N ARG A 263 -6.26 7.52 17.62
CA ARG A 263 -6.69 8.91 17.81
C ARG A 263 -6.39 9.81 16.62
N THR A 264 -5.31 9.55 15.90
CA THR A 264 -4.86 10.37 14.76
C THR A 264 -5.13 9.72 13.40
N GLY A 265 -5.81 8.56 13.38
CA GLY A 265 -6.15 7.85 12.15
C GLY A 265 -5.82 6.36 12.22
N ASN A 266 -5.69 5.76 11.04
CA ASN A 266 -5.48 4.32 10.88
C ASN A 266 -4.25 4.07 9.98
N VAL A 267 -3.46 3.06 10.33
CA VAL A 267 -2.37 2.53 9.52
C VAL A 267 -2.54 1.02 9.37
N THR A 268 -2.19 0.49 8.21
CA THR A 268 -2.08 -0.95 7.97
C THR A 268 -0.61 -1.19 7.70
N LEU A 269 0.03 -2.06 8.47
CA LEU A 269 1.44 -2.40 8.29
C LEU A 269 1.57 -3.80 7.73
N ALA A 270 2.40 -3.97 6.70
CA ALA A 270 2.82 -5.29 6.28
C ALA A 270 3.83 -5.86 7.30
N LEU A 271 3.95 -7.19 7.36
CA LEU A 271 4.98 -7.86 8.15
C LEU A 271 6.37 -7.29 7.90
N GLU A 272 6.70 -6.99 6.65
CA GLU A 272 8.02 -6.44 6.27
C GLU A 272 8.28 -5.08 6.92
N ASP A 273 7.26 -4.22 7.09
CA ASP A 273 7.41 -2.95 7.79
C ASP A 273 7.61 -3.14 9.29
N ILE A 274 6.89 -4.12 9.87
CA ILE A 274 7.02 -4.47 11.30
C ILE A 274 8.42 -5.02 11.59
N LEU A 275 9.03 -5.77 10.65
CA LEU A 275 10.39 -6.29 10.76
C LEU A 275 11.47 -5.19 10.74
N LEU A 276 11.15 -3.99 10.27
CA LEU A 276 12.05 -2.82 10.32
C LEU A 276 12.01 -2.08 11.67
N MET A 277 11.03 -2.37 12.53
CA MET A 277 10.91 -1.74 13.84
C MET A 277 11.84 -2.40 14.87
N GLU A 278 12.19 -1.67 15.94
CA GLU A 278 13.07 -2.18 17.00
C GLU A 278 12.47 -3.42 17.67
N PRO A 279 13.12 -4.60 17.56
CA PRO A 279 12.58 -5.83 18.10
C PRO A 279 12.78 -5.92 19.62
N VAL A 280 11.85 -6.57 20.29
CA VAL A 280 11.96 -7.03 21.67
C VAL A 280 11.81 -8.55 21.68
N ALA A 281 12.79 -9.22 22.27
CA ALA A 281 12.76 -10.67 22.45
C ALA A 281 12.84 -11.05 23.93
N GLY A 282 12.25 -12.18 24.28
CA GLY A 282 12.32 -12.75 25.61
C GLY A 282 11.71 -14.14 25.69
N SER A 283 12.25 -14.97 26.58
CA SER A 283 11.61 -16.22 26.95
C SER A 283 10.33 -15.93 27.72
N SER A 284 9.24 -16.63 27.40
CA SER A 284 7.99 -16.50 28.12
C SER A 284 7.17 -17.78 28.10
N SER A 285 6.17 -17.85 28.97
CA SER A 285 5.18 -18.91 29.07
C SER A 285 3.90 -18.35 29.72
N TYR A 286 2.77 -19.04 29.59
CA TYR A 286 1.52 -18.62 30.23
C TYR A 286 0.70 -19.76 30.82
N GLN A 287 -0.10 -19.45 31.83
CA GLN A 287 -1.06 -20.39 32.39
C GLN A 287 -2.41 -20.36 31.68
N ASN A 288 -2.99 -21.53 31.44
CA ASN A 288 -4.41 -21.64 31.08
C ASN A 288 -5.31 -21.53 32.32
N SER A 289 -6.64 -21.57 32.12
CA SER A 289 -7.64 -21.52 33.20
C SER A 289 -7.53 -22.64 34.25
N LEU A 290 -6.83 -23.73 33.94
CA LEU A 290 -6.57 -24.86 34.84
C LEU A 290 -5.21 -24.75 35.54
N GLY A 291 -4.47 -23.66 35.33
CA GLY A 291 -3.13 -23.44 35.91
C GLY A 291 -2.00 -24.22 35.22
N ASN A 292 -2.25 -24.83 34.05
CA ASN A 292 -1.20 -25.51 33.31
C ASN A 292 -0.42 -24.52 32.46
N TRP A 293 0.92 -24.64 32.49
CA TRP A 293 1.82 -23.88 31.64
C TRP A 293 1.74 -24.30 30.16
N ARG A 294 1.77 -23.31 29.27
CA ARG A 294 1.68 -23.40 27.81
C ARG A 294 2.56 -22.31 27.19
N GLY A 295 2.89 -22.47 25.90
CA GLY A 295 3.64 -21.46 25.15
C GLY A 295 5.05 -21.22 25.71
N ASN A 296 5.69 -22.20 26.33
CA ASN A 296 7.07 -22.03 26.79
C ASN A 296 8.01 -21.99 25.60
N GLY A 297 8.66 -20.86 25.37
CA GLY A 297 9.67 -20.67 24.34
C GLY A 297 10.16 -19.23 24.29
N GLU A 298 10.95 -18.91 23.27
CA GLU A 298 11.45 -17.56 22.99
C GLU A 298 10.54 -16.86 22.00
N TYR A 299 10.03 -15.69 22.39
CA TYR A 299 9.19 -14.84 21.54
C TYR A 299 10.00 -13.63 21.09
N SER A 300 9.85 -13.26 19.83
CA SER A 300 10.38 -12.01 19.28
C SER A 300 9.27 -11.22 18.56
N GLY A 301 9.26 -9.90 18.74
CA GLY A 301 8.19 -9.03 18.26
C GLY A 301 8.45 -7.55 18.45
N VAL A 302 7.44 -6.73 18.17
CA VAL A 302 7.48 -5.28 18.41
C VAL A 302 6.57 -4.94 19.59
N LYS A 303 6.96 -3.95 20.41
CA LYS A 303 6.09 -3.51 21.51
C LYS A 303 4.77 -2.99 20.96
N VAL A 304 3.67 -3.37 21.61
CA VAL A 304 2.34 -2.83 21.29
C VAL A 304 2.30 -1.31 21.48
N SER A 305 3.05 -0.75 22.44
CA SER A 305 3.19 0.70 22.60
C SER A 305 3.73 1.37 21.34
N ASP A 306 4.79 0.80 20.76
CA ASP A 306 5.50 1.41 19.64
C ASP A 306 4.63 1.36 18.37
N LEU A 307 3.80 0.32 18.23
CA LEU A 307 2.77 0.20 17.19
C LEU A 307 1.60 1.20 17.38
N VAL A 308 1.10 1.34 18.60
CA VAL A 308 -0.03 2.21 18.92
C VAL A 308 0.36 3.70 18.88
N ASP A 309 1.63 4.02 19.15
CA ASP A 309 2.16 5.38 19.02
C ASP A 309 2.09 5.90 17.57
N LEU A 310 2.11 5.01 16.56
CA LEU A 310 1.93 5.39 15.14
C LEU A 310 0.56 6.03 14.86
N VAL A 311 -0.45 5.76 15.68
CA VAL A 311 -1.82 6.27 15.54
C VAL A 311 -2.23 7.19 16.70
N GLY A 312 -1.26 7.86 17.31
CA GLY A 312 -1.48 8.89 18.33
C GLY A 312 -1.52 8.37 19.76
N GLY A 313 -1.08 7.13 19.98
CA GLY A 313 -0.91 6.55 21.31
C GLY A 313 -2.21 6.32 22.08
N MET A 314 -2.09 6.03 23.38
CA MET A 314 -3.21 5.95 24.31
C MET A 314 -3.02 6.90 25.48
N ASN A 315 -4.12 7.44 26.00
CA ASN A 315 -4.16 8.15 27.27
C ASN A 315 -4.64 7.24 28.41
N PRO A 316 -4.31 7.55 29.68
CA PRO A 316 -4.92 6.88 30.82
C PRO A 316 -6.46 6.98 30.76
N GLY A 317 -7.15 5.83 30.79
CA GLY A 317 -8.60 5.72 30.62
C GLY A 317 -9.01 5.09 29.29
N ASP A 318 -8.17 5.17 28.27
CA ASP A 318 -8.39 4.49 26.99
C ASP A 318 -8.25 2.96 27.14
N SER A 319 -8.89 2.26 26.21
CA SER A 319 -8.77 0.80 26.07
C SER A 319 -8.29 0.43 24.68
N LEU A 320 -7.40 -0.55 24.60
CA LEU A 320 -7.00 -1.20 23.35
C LEU A 320 -7.84 -2.46 23.17
N VAL A 321 -8.52 -2.57 22.04
CA VAL A 321 -9.09 -3.84 21.56
C VAL A 321 -8.04 -4.51 20.68
N VAL A 322 -7.70 -5.75 21.01
CA VAL A 322 -6.93 -6.63 20.12
C VAL A 322 -7.90 -7.64 19.55
N GLU A 323 -8.00 -7.71 18.23
CA GLU A 323 -8.92 -8.61 17.52
C GLU A 323 -8.13 -9.60 16.67
N SER A 324 -8.43 -10.88 16.85
CA SER A 324 -7.99 -11.97 15.98
C SER A 324 -8.82 -12.01 14.71
N ARG A 325 -8.25 -12.57 13.65
CA ARG A 325 -8.93 -12.82 12.37
C ARG A 325 -10.16 -13.72 12.50
N ASP A 326 -10.18 -14.62 13.50
CA ASP A 326 -11.31 -15.51 13.78
C ASP A 326 -12.48 -14.83 14.53
N GLY A 327 -12.33 -13.55 14.88
CA GLY A 327 -13.31 -12.75 15.62
C GLY A 327 -13.14 -12.79 17.14
N TYR A 328 -12.18 -13.55 17.67
CA TYR A 328 -11.80 -13.47 19.08
C TYR A 328 -11.21 -12.10 19.42
N SER A 329 -11.52 -11.56 20.60
CA SER A 329 -11.00 -10.27 21.02
C SER A 329 -10.75 -10.15 22.53
N GLN A 330 -9.79 -9.30 22.88
CA GLN A 330 -9.48 -8.93 24.26
C GLN A 330 -9.30 -7.42 24.41
N LEU A 331 -9.68 -6.93 25.59
CA LEU A 331 -9.48 -5.55 26.01
C LEU A 331 -8.25 -5.44 26.91
N PHE A 332 -7.44 -4.42 26.66
CA PHE A 332 -6.25 -4.07 27.42
C PHE A 332 -6.32 -2.59 27.80
N CYS A 333 -6.00 -2.26 29.03
CA CYS A 333 -5.99 -0.87 29.46
C CYS A 333 -4.64 -0.23 29.15
N HIS A 334 -4.58 1.10 29.24
CA HIS A 334 -3.33 1.86 29.08
C HIS A 334 -2.14 1.25 29.85
N ALA A 335 -2.33 0.76 31.08
CA ALA A 335 -1.25 0.19 31.89
C ALA A 335 -0.71 -1.16 31.35
N ASN A 336 -1.50 -1.89 30.57
CA ASN A 336 -1.00 -3.08 29.86
C ASN A 336 -0.06 -2.69 28.71
N VAL A 337 -0.44 -1.66 27.95
CA VAL A 337 0.30 -1.22 26.75
C VAL A 337 1.52 -0.36 27.12
N TYR A 338 1.36 0.54 28.09
CA TYR A 338 2.39 1.44 28.61
C TYR A 338 2.65 1.15 30.10
N PRO A 339 3.28 0.01 30.44
CA PRO A 339 3.49 -0.37 31.82
C PRO A 339 4.51 0.54 32.52
N ASN A 340 4.11 1.04 33.70
CA ASN A 340 5.05 1.62 34.66
C ASN A 340 5.97 0.53 35.25
N ALA A 341 6.94 0.91 36.08
CA ALA A 341 7.90 -0.04 36.64
C ALA A 341 7.23 -1.24 37.35
N THR A 342 6.21 -1.00 38.17
CA THR A 342 5.50 -2.06 38.90
C THR A 342 4.74 -3.01 37.97
N TRP A 343 4.05 -2.50 36.96
CA TRP A 343 3.35 -3.35 35.99
C TRP A 343 4.34 -4.11 35.11
N ARG A 344 5.45 -3.48 34.74
CA ARG A 344 6.50 -4.08 33.92
C ARG A 344 7.23 -5.20 34.65
N GLU A 345 7.42 -5.08 35.96
CA GLU A 345 7.95 -6.19 36.78
C GLU A 345 7.02 -7.42 36.78
N ILE A 346 5.71 -7.23 36.59
CA ILE A 346 4.71 -8.31 36.62
C ILE A 346 4.49 -8.95 35.25
N GLN A 347 4.21 -8.15 34.23
CA GLN A 347 3.82 -8.65 32.90
C GLN A 347 4.94 -8.50 31.86
N GLY A 348 6.00 -7.74 32.17
CA GLY A 348 6.98 -7.33 31.18
C GLY A 348 6.45 -6.36 30.13
N TYR A 349 7.01 -6.43 28.93
CA TYR A 349 6.49 -5.75 27.75
C TYR A 349 5.39 -6.59 27.10
N MET A 350 4.34 -5.90 26.64
CA MET A 350 3.33 -6.48 25.75
C MET A 350 3.82 -6.28 24.31
N VAL A 351 3.96 -7.36 23.56
CA VAL A 351 4.44 -7.34 22.18
C VAL A 351 3.45 -7.97 21.21
N ILE A 352 3.45 -7.51 19.97
CA ILE A 352 3.01 -8.31 18.83
C ILE A 352 4.21 -9.11 18.35
N SER A 353 4.20 -10.40 18.64
CA SER A 353 5.20 -11.36 18.21
C SER A 353 4.94 -11.81 16.79
N TYR A 354 6.00 -11.95 16.00
CA TYR A 354 6.00 -12.48 14.64
C TYR A 354 6.94 -13.69 14.49
N GLU A 355 7.58 -14.12 15.58
CA GLU A 355 8.54 -15.22 15.62
C GLU A 355 8.52 -15.93 16.98
N PHE A 356 8.54 -17.25 16.95
CA PHE A 356 8.60 -18.12 18.13
C PHE A 356 9.64 -19.23 17.93
N ASP A 357 10.57 -19.38 18.86
CA ASP A 357 11.69 -20.35 18.81
C ASP A 357 12.45 -20.32 17.47
N GLY A 358 12.67 -19.13 16.92
CA GLY A 358 13.36 -18.92 15.64
C GLY A 358 12.54 -19.24 14.38
N ILE A 359 11.27 -19.64 14.53
CA ILE A 359 10.33 -19.83 13.43
C ILE A 359 9.53 -18.54 13.25
N ARG A 360 9.73 -17.88 12.10
CA ARG A 360 9.12 -16.58 11.77
C ARG A 360 7.93 -16.73 10.82
N MET A 361 6.99 -15.80 10.89
CA MET A 361 5.98 -15.61 9.85
C MET A 361 6.64 -15.46 8.45
N PRO A 362 6.01 -15.97 7.37
CA PRO A 362 4.71 -16.65 7.36
C PRO A 362 4.76 -18.15 7.74
N HIS A 363 5.94 -18.71 8.06
CA HIS A 363 6.07 -20.13 8.42
C HIS A 363 5.57 -20.45 9.84
N TRP A 364 5.38 -19.44 10.68
CA TRP A 364 4.78 -19.59 11.98
C TRP A 364 3.25 -19.47 11.89
N GLU A 365 2.55 -20.60 12.03
CA GLU A 365 1.10 -20.73 11.79
C GLU A 365 0.21 -19.98 12.79
N GLU A 366 0.74 -19.50 13.91
CA GLU A 366 -0.03 -18.73 14.89
C GLU A 366 -0.26 -17.27 14.44
N GLY A 367 0.39 -16.84 13.35
CA GLY A 367 0.35 -15.47 12.85
C GLY A 367 0.90 -14.45 13.86
N PHE A 368 0.47 -13.20 13.75
CA PHE A 368 0.78 -12.21 14.77
C PHE A 368 0.15 -12.64 16.11
N LEU A 369 0.93 -12.59 17.19
CA LEU A 369 0.50 -13.07 18.49
C LEU A 369 0.81 -12.07 19.61
N VAL A 370 -0.16 -11.79 20.48
CA VAL A 370 0.10 -11.05 21.71
C VAL A 370 0.89 -11.94 22.66
N ALA A 371 2.09 -11.50 23.02
CA ALA A 371 2.89 -12.10 24.09
C ALA A 371 3.21 -11.07 25.17
N PHE A 372 3.30 -11.56 26.40
CA PHE A 372 3.81 -10.81 27.56
C PHE A 372 5.19 -11.36 27.88
N LEU A 373 6.20 -10.49 28.06
CA LEU A 373 7.60 -10.88 28.24
C LEU A 373 8.10 -10.51 29.65
N PRO A 374 7.58 -11.14 30.73
CA PRO A 374 8.01 -10.86 32.10
C PRO A 374 9.47 -11.29 32.32
N ALA A 375 10.14 -10.65 33.27
CA ALA A 375 11.58 -10.86 33.49
C ALA A 375 11.94 -12.27 34.00
N ASP A 376 10.99 -12.94 34.65
CA ASP A 376 11.11 -14.33 35.12
C ASP A 376 10.67 -15.37 34.06
N GLY A 377 10.12 -14.92 32.93
CA GLY A 377 9.66 -15.76 31.83
C GLY A 377 8.31 -16.45 32.05
N ASP A 378 7.59 -16.12 33.12
CA ASP A 378 6.37 -16.83 33.51
C ASP A 378 5.19 -15.87 33.71
N TYR A 379 4.23 -15.85 32.79
CA TYR A 379 3.00 -15.07 32.93
C TYR A 379 1.86 -15.91 33.54
N SER A 380 1.80 -15.93 34.87
CA SER A 380 0.83 -16.74 35.61
C SER A 380 -0.58 -16.14 35.63
N ASN A 381 -1.57 -16.92 36.09
CA ASN A 381 -2.91 -16.40 36.36
C ASN A 381 -2.91 -15.33 37.47
N GLU A 382 -1.95 -15.38 38.40
CA GLU A 382 -1.77 -14.36 39.44
C GLU A 382 -1.20 -13.07 38.84
N ASP A 383 -0.20 -13.17 37.97
CA ASP A 383 0.37 -12.01 37.28
C ASP A 383 -0.65 -11.35 36.39
N CYS A 384 -1.44 -12.16 35.67
CA CYS A 384 -2.57 -11.69 34.89
C CYS A 384 -3.59 -10.94 35.74
N LEU A 385 -3.96 -11.46 36.91
CA LEU A 385 -4.89 -10.78 37.82
C LEU A 385 -4.31 -9.46 38.35
N ARG A 386 -3.02 -9.44 38.71
CA ARG A 386 -2.29 -8.26 39.23
C ARG A 386 -2.03 -7.21 38.14
N SER A 387 -2.06 -7.60 36.87
CA SER A 387 -1.90 -6.75 35.68
C SER A 387 -3.18 -6.65 34.85
N SER A 388 -4.35 -6.70 35.51
CA SER A 388 -5.65 -6.47 34.86
C SER A 388 -6.36 -5.26 35.45
N CYS A 389 -6.83 -4.37 34.58
CA CYS A 389 -7.78 -3.33 34.96
C CYS A 389 -9.17 -3.92 35.22
N ALA A 390 -10.00 -3.22 36.00
CA ALA A 390 -11.37 -3.66 36.29
C ALA A 390 -12.20 -3.81 35.01
N GLY A 391 -12.90 -4.94 34.87
CA GLY A 391 -13.71 -5.25 33.68
C GLY A 391 -12.90 -5.70 32.46
N GLN A 392 -11.61 -6.02 32.63
CA GLN A 392 -10.72 -6.47 31.57
C GLN A 392 -9.85 -7.66 32.02
N GLY A 393 -9.26 -8.36 31.06
CA GLY A 393 -8.31 -9.46 31.31
C GLY A 393 -8.81 -10.49 32.32
N CYS A 394 -7.97 -10.78 33.32
CA CYS A 394 -8.26 -11.79 34.34
C CYS A 394 -9.34 -11.41 35.35
N THR A 395 -9.85 -10.16 35.32
CA THR A 395 -11.04 -9.80 36.10
C THR A 395 -12.34 -10.26 35.44
N VAL A 396 -12.29 -10.64 34.15
CA VAL A 396 -13.42 -11.17 33.38
C VAL A 396 -13.22 -12.65 33.06
N TYR A 397 -12.03 -13.03 32.59
CA TYR A 397 -11.66 -14.40 32.24
C TYR A 397 -10.45 -14.82 33.06
N ALA A 398 -10.64 -15.62 34.11
CA ALA A 398 -9.56 -16.07 35.00
C ALA A 398 -8.59 -17.07 34.30
N SER A 399 -7.87 -16.59 33.28
CA SER A 399 -6.93 -17.34 32.46
C SER A 399 -5.94 -16.36 31.81
N ALA A 400 -4.67 -16.44 32.18
CA ALA A 400 -3.60 -15.66 31.58
C ALA A 400 -3.51 -15.92 30.08
N GLY A 401 -3.66 -17.18 29.66
CA GLY A 401 -3.67 -17.57 28.25
C GLY A 401 -4.81 -17.00 27.41
N ALA A 402 -5.90 -16.51 28.01
CA ALA A 402 -6.94 -15.80 27.25
C ALA A 402 -6.41 -14.46 26.70
N ARG A 403 -5.40 -13.88 27.36
CA ARG A 403 -4.80 -12.61 26.95
C ARG A 403 -3.78 -12.75 25.81
N TRP A 404 -3.41 -13.98 25.46
CA TRP A 404 -2.47 -14.31 24.39
C TRP A 404 -3.24 -14.51 23.09
N VAL A 405 -3.77 -13.40 22.56
CA VAL A 405 -4.53 -13.37 21.31
C VAL A 405 -3.62 -13.80 20.16
N ARG A 406 -4.08 -14.75 19.35
CA ARG A 406 -3.34 -15.30 18.19
C ARG A 406 -3.98 -14.86 16.89
N ASP A 407 -3.27 -14.96 15.78
CA ASP A 407 -3.68 -14.49 14.45
C ASP A 407 -4.28 -13.07 14.54
N VAL A 408 -3.56 -12.19 15.23
CA VAL A 408 -3.98 -10.81 15.49
C VAL A 408 -4.05 -10.07 14.16
N ALA A 409 -5.26 -9.63 13.81
CA ALA A 409 -5.49 -8.86 12.59
C ALA A 409 -5.63 -7.36 12.87
N ARG A 410 -6.12 -6.98 14.07
CA ARG A 410 -6.39 -5.56 14.38
C ARG A 410 -6.02 -5.15 15.81
N LEU A 411 -5.53 -3.92 15.91
CA LEU A 411 -5.34 -3.15 17.12
C LEU A 411 -6.19 -1.88 17.04
N ARG A 412 -7.12 -1.68 17.98
CA ARG A 412 -8.01 -0.50 17.98
C ARG A 412 -8.02 0.22 19.32
N VAL A 413 -7.54 1.47 19.32
CA VAL A 413 -7.63 2.33 20.49
C VAL A 413 -9.04 2.91 20.58
N LEU A 414 -9.71 2.65 21.71
CA LEU A 414 -10.98 3.23 22.09
C LEU A 414 -10.75 4.34 23.12
N PRO A 415 -11.03 5.61 22.78
CA PRO A 415 -10.99 6.71 23.74
C PRO A 415 -11.98 6.47 24.89
N GLY A 416 -11.52 6.72 26.12
CA GLY A 416 -12.31 6.55 27.35
C GLY A 416 -13.34 7.63 27.64
#